data_AF-U6DJA9-F1
#
_entry.id   AF-U6DJA9-F1
#
_cell.length_a   1.000
_cell.length_b   1.000
_cell.length_c   1.000
_cell.angle_alpha   90.00
_cell.angle_beta   90.00
_cell.angle_gamma   90.00
#
_symmetry.space_group_name_H-M   'P 1'
#
loop_
_entity.id
_entity.type
_entity.pdbx_description
1 polymer ?
#
loop_
_entity_poly.entity_id
_entity_poly.type
_entity_poly.pdbx_seq_one_letter_code
_entity_poly.pdbx_strand_id
1 'polypeptide(L)'
;SDAPPPGGERSGAQQGRLSVGSVYRPNQNGRGLPDLVPDPNYVQASTYVQRAHLYSLRCAAEEKCLASTAYTPEATDYDVRVLLRFPQRVKNQGTADFLPNRPRHTWEWHSCHQHYHSMDEFSHYDLLDAATGKKVAEGHKASFCLEDSTCDFGNLKRYACTSHTQGLSPGCYDTYNADIDCQWI
;
A
#
# COMPACT_ATOMS: atom_id res chain seq x y z
N SER A 1 15.53 -27.44 68.61
CA SER A 1 15.98 -26.12 68.17
C SER A 1 16.86 -26.30 66.95
N ASP A 2 16.36 -25.77 65.83
CA ASP A 2 16.92 -25.68 64.48
C ASP A 2 18.37 -25.15 64.44
N ALA A 3 19.23 -25.34 63.43
CA ALA A 3 19.06 -25.60 61.99
C ALA A 3 20.37 -26.20 61.39
N PRO A 4 20.33 -26.82 60.19
CA PRO A 4 21.52 -27.26 59.44
C PRO A 4 22.10 -26.13 58.55
N PRO A 5 23.37 -26.22 58.10
CA PRO A 5 24.05 -25.17 57.35
C PRO A 5 23.57 -25.10 55.87
N PRO A 6 23.70 -23.94 55.20
CA PRO A 6 23.18 -23.77 53.85
C PRO A 6 24.09 -24.45 52.82
N GLY A 7 23.50 -25.37 52.05
CA GLY A 7 24.09 -25.91 50.83
C GLY A 7 23.92 -24.93 49.67
N GLY A 8 25.01 -24.59 49.00
CA GLY A 8 25.01 -23.77 47.79
C GLY A 8 25.77 -24.47 46.69
N GLU A 9 25.04 -25.15 45.80
CA GLU A 9 25.30 -25.27 44.36
C GLU A 9 24.25 -26.20 43.74
N ARG A 10 23.27 -25.61 43.06
CA ARG A 10 22.51 -26.30 42.00
C ARG A 10 22.33 -25.34 40.83
N SER A 11 23.12 -25.57 39.80
CA SER A 11 22.96 -25.02 38.46
C SER A 11 21.60 -25.41 37.90
N GLY A 12 20.61 -24.53 38.07
CA GLY A 12 19.32 -24.62 37.40
C GLY A 12 19.36 -23.84 36.09
N ALA A 13 19.59 -24.54 34.98
CA ALA A 13 19.37 -24.01 33.65
C ALA A 13 17.92 -23.53 33.54
N GLN A 14 17.72 -22.22 33.61
CA GLN A 14 16.41 -21.60 33.47
C GLN A 14 16.04 -21.65 31.99
N GLN A 15 15.25 -22.66 31.63
CA GLN A 15 14.58 -22.80 30.35
C GLN A 15 13.98 -21.46 29.95
N GLY A 16 14.54 -20.86 28.90
CA GLY A 16 13.98 -19.68 28.27
C GLY A 16 12.56 -19.98 27.82
N ARG A 17 11.60 -19.28 28.43
CA ARG A 17 10.23 -19.20 27.89
C ARG A 17 10.35 -18.62 26.48
N LEU A 18 10.13 -19.47 25.48
CA LEU A 18 9.89 -19.04 24.10
C LEU A 18 8.61 -18.19 24.10
N SER A 19 8.79 -16.87 24.07
CA SER A 19 7.71 -15.92 23.87
C SER A 19 7.16 -16.12 22.46
N VAL A 20 6.00 -16.77 22.35
CA VAL A 20 5.19 -16.79 21.14
C VAL A 20 4.74 -15.35 20.90
N GLY A 21 5.26 -14.72 19.83
CA GLY A 21 4.97 -13.35 19.47
C GLY A 21 6.20 -12.45 19.58
N SER A 22 7.06 -12.50 18.55
CA SER A 22 8.06 -11.46 18.34
C SER A 22 7.34 -10.19 17.87
N VAL A 23 6.93 -9.34 18.82
CA VAL A 23 6.46 -7.98 18.50
C VAL A 23 7.62 -7.25 17.83
N TYR A 24 7.43 -6.79 16.59
CA TYR A 24 8.42 -5.97 15.91
C TYR A 24 8.79 -4.77 16.81
N ARG A 25 10.06 -4.69 17.20
CA ARG A 25 10.63 -3.55 17.91
C ARG A 25 11.33 -2.67 16.88
N PRO A 26 10.90 -1.41 16.69
CA PRO A 26 11.61 -0.48 15.83
C PRO A 26 13.08 -0.40 16.26
N ASN A 27 13.99 -0.44 15.28
CA ASN A 27 15.41 -0.34 15.54
C ASN A 27 15.71 1.03 16.19
N GLN A 28 16.03 1.03 17.49
CA GLN A 28 16.26 2.21 18.34
C GLN A 28 17.42 3.11 17.84
N ASN A 29 18.24 2.61 16.90
CA ASN A 29 19.40 3.31 16.37
C ASN A 29 19.11 4.14 15.10
N GLY A 30 17.87 4.19 14.60
CA GLY A 30 17.49 5.05 13.47
C GLY A 30 18.19 4.74 12.14
N ARG A 31 18.79 3.54 12.00
CA ARG A 31 19.61 3.14 10.84
C ARG A 31 18.87 2.28 9.79
N GLY A 32 17.57 2.08 9.96
CA GLY A 32 16.77 1.32 9.00
C GLY A 32 16.31 2.17 7.82
N LEU A 33 16.05 1.53 6.68
CA LEU A 33 15.40 2.13 5.53
C LEU A 33 14.17 1.29 5.14
N PRO A 34 13.11 1.90 4.58
CA PRO A 34 12.02 1.15 3.96
C PRO A 34 12.51 0.43 2.69
N ASP A 35 11.89 -0.71 2.38
CA ASP A 35 12.11 -1.46 1.14
C ASP A 35 10.77 -1.96 0.62
N LEU A 36 10.29 -1.36 -0.47
CA LEU A 36 8.95 -1.58 -1.01
C LEU A 36 8.98 -2.62 -2.13
N VAL A 37 8.27 -3.72 -1.92
CA VAL A 37 8.18 -4.82 -2.90
C VAL A 37 6.73 -5.02 -3.33
N PRO A 38 6.39 -4.73 -4.59
CA PRO A 38 5.11 -5.11 -5.18
C PRO A 38 4.97 -6.63 -5.24
N ASP A 39 3.75 -7.13 -5.02
CA ASP A 39 3.42 -8.54 -5.16
C ASP A 39 2.83 -8.85 -6.55
N PRO A 40 3.61 -9.47 -7.45
CA PRO A 40 3.13 -9.77 -8.80
C PRO A 40 2.02 -10.81 -8.82
N ASN A 41 1.95 -11.71 -7.84
CA ASN A 41 0.91 -12.73 -7.78
C ASN A 41 -0.45 -12.10 -7.47
N TYR A 42 -0.46 -11.03 -6.67
CA TYR A 42 -1.69 -10.31 -6.36
C TYR A 42 -2.26 -9.66 -7.63
N VAL A 43 -1.41 -9.00 -8.42
CA VAL A 43 -1.78 -8.45 -9.75
C VAL A 43 -2.39 -9.55 -10.63
N GLN A 44 -1.69 -10.68 -10.77
CA GLN A 44 -2.14 -11.79 -11.63
C GLN A 44 -3.46 -12.41 -11.17
N ALA A 45 -3.69 -12.53 -9.86
CA ALA A 45 -4.81 -13.28 -9.30
C ALA A 45 -6.20 -12.70 -9.62
N SER A 46 -6.29 -11.38 -9.84
CA SER A 46 -7.58 -10.69 -9.99
C SER A 46 -7.56 -9.58 -11.04
N THR A 47 -6.78 -9.77 -12.11
CA THR A 47 -6.81 -8.88 -13.29
C THR A 47 -8.04 -9.20 -14.16
N TYR A 48 -8.81 -8.18 -14.55
CA TYR A 48 -9.96 -8.33 -15.43
C TYR A 48 -10.24 -7.08 -16.27
N VAL A 49 -11.00 -7.24 -17.35
CA VAL A 49 -11.44 -6.14 -18.19
C VAL A 49 -12.85 -5.70 -17.80
N GLN A 50 -13.05 -4.40 -17.58
CA GLN A 50 -14.36 -3.80 -17.38
C GLN A 50 -14.66 -2.79 -18.50
N ARG A 51 -15.90 -2.77 -18.97
CA ARG A 51 -16.45 -1.66 -19.77
C ARG A 51 -17.30 -0.78 -18.87
N ALA A 52 -17.00 0.50 -18.80
CA ALA A 52 -17.71 1.46 -17.98
C ALA A 52 -17.98 2.75 -18.75
N HIS A 53 -19.15 3.35 -18.53
CA HIS A 53 -19.49 4.65 -19.12
C HIS A 53 -18.82 5.79 -18.36
N LEU A 54 -18.48 6.89 -19.04
CA LEU A 54 -17.84 8.05 -18.41
C LEU A 54 -18.66 8.66 -17.26
N TYR A 55 -20.00 8.63 -17.31
CA TYR A 55 -20.83 9.11 -16.21
C TYR A 55 -20.58 8.37 -14.89
N SER A 56 -20.14 7.11 -14.95
CA SER A 56 -19.82 6.29 -13.78
C SER A 56 -18.38 6.47 -13.27
N LEU A 57 -17.54 7.18 -14.04
CA LEU A 57 -16.11 7.37 -13.78
C LEU A 57 -15.78 8.83 -13.45
N ARG A 58 -16.78 9.66 -13.10
CA ARG A 58 -16.59 11.11 -12.88
C ARG A 58 -15.54 11.42 -11.81
N CYS A 59 -15.55 10.67 -10.70
CA CYS A 59 -14.55 10.81 -9.65
C CYS A 59 -13.14 10.53 -10.15
N ALA A 60 -12.93 9.36 -10.76
CA ALA A 60 -11.66 9.04 -11.39
C ALA A 60 -11.27 10.04 -12.50
N ALA A 61 -12.24 10.63 -13.21
CA ALA A 61 -11.98 11.65 -14.21
C ALA A 61 -11.49 12.97 -13.60
N GLU A 62 -12.07 13.41 -12.48
CA GLU A 62 -11.61 14.57 -11.70
C GLU A 62 -10.17 14.38 -11.22
N GLU A 63 -9.82 13.15 -10.85
CA GLU A 63 -8.45 12.75 -10.46
C GLU A 63 -7.54 12.45 -11.65
N LYS A 64 -7.94 12.73 -12.88
CA LYS A 64 -7.14 12.49 -14.09
C LYS A 64 -6.80 11.02 -14.41
N CYS A 65 -7.44 10.03 -13.78
CA CYS A 65 -7.12 8.61 -13.95
C CYS A 65 -7.57 7.93 -15.26
N LEU A 66 -8.02 8.69 -16.26
CA LEU A 66 -8.41 8.15 -17.57
C LEU A 66 -7.39 8.56 -18.64
N ALA A 67 -7.33 7.84 -19.76
CA ALA A 67 -6.49 8.28 -20.88
C ALA A 67 -6.97 9.64 -21.43
N SER A 68 -6.07 10.39 -22.03
CA SER A 68 -6.27 11.74 -22.61
C SER A 68 -7.53 11.87 -23.46
N THR A 69 -7.88 10.83 -24.22
CA THR A 69 -9.10 10.73 -25.03
C THR A 69 -10.41 10.88 -24.25
N ALA A 70 -10.41 10.67 -22.93
CA ALA A 70 -11.59 10.88 -22.08
C ALA A 70 -11.83 12.36 -21.71
N TYR A 71 -10.89 13.25 -22.05
CA TYR A 71 -10.94 14.67 -21.70
C TYR A 71 -11.07 15.60 -22.91
N THR A 72 -11.31 15.05 -24.10
CA THR A 72 -11.52 15.87 -25.29
C THR A 72 -12.89 16.54 -25.26
N PRO A 73 -13.08 17.68 -25.93
CA PRO A 73 -14.38 18.37 -25.99
C PRO A 73 -15.52 17.51 -26.57
N GLU A 74 -15.19 16.48 -27.35
CA GLU A 74 -16.13 15.57 -27.98
C GLU A 74 -16.55 14.41 -27.06
N ALA A 75 -15.83 14.18 -25.97
CA ALA A 75 -16.14 13.11 -25.02
C ALA A 75 -17.46 13.40 -24.30
N THR A 76 -18.35 12.41 -24.28
CA THR A 76 -19.65 12.49 -23.64
C THR A 76 -19.74 11.53 -22.46
N ASP A 77 -20.60 11.84 -21.49
CA ASP A 77 -20.89 10.97 -20.35
C ASP A 77 -21.29 9.53 -20.73
N TYR A 78 -21.79 9.32 -21.96
CA TYR A 78 -22.20 8.00 -22.46
C TYR A 78 -21.09 7.22 -23.17
N ASP A 79 -19.94 7.83 -23.42
CA ASP A 79 -18.81 7.12 -24.01
C ASP A 79 -18.30 6.04 -23.07
N VAL A 80 -17.84 4.94 -23.66
CA VAL A 80 -17.38 3.76 -22.93
C VAL A 80 -15.87 3.73 -22.87
N ARG A 81 -15.35 3.53 -21.66
CA ARG A 81 -13.95 3.21 -21.40
C ARG A 81 -13.80 1.70 -21.23
N VAL A 82 -12.74 1.15 -21.81
CA VAL A 82 -12.27 -0.21 -21.54
C VAL A 82 -11.16 -0.08 -20.52
N LEU A 83 -11.34 -0.69 -19.35
CA LEU A 83 -10.45 -0.60 -18.21
C LEU A 83 -9.84 -1.98 -17.95
N LEU A 84 -8.52 -2.09 -17.99
CA LEU A 84 -7.80 -3.26 -17.51
C LEU A 84 -7.55 -3.07 -16.02
N ARG A 85 -8.44 -3.63 -15.19
CA ARG A 85 -8.37 -3.54 -13.73
C ARG A 85 -7.47 -4.63 -13.16
N PHE A 86 -6.73 -4.30 -12.11
CA PHE A 86 -5.85 -5.24 -11.41
C PHE A 86 -5.60 -4.74 -9.99
N PRO A 87 -5.52 -5.62 -8.98
CA PRO A 87 -5.20 -5.17 -7.64
C PRO A 87 -3.69 -4.90 -7.51
N GLN A 88 -3.30 -4.07 -6.55
CA GLN A 88 -1.91 -3.83 -6.19
C GLN A 88 -1.73 -4.14 -4.71
N ARG A 89 -0.67 -4.88 -4.38
CA ARG A 89 -0.22 -5.06 -3.00
C ARG A 89 1.26 -4.77 -2.91
N VAL A 90 1.67 -3.89 -2.00
CA VAL A 90 3.07 -3.52 -1.79
C VAL A 90 3.44 -3.80 -0.35
N LYS A 91 4.50 -4.58 -0.13
CA LYS A 91 5.05 -4.87 1.19
C LYS A 91 6.17 -3.89 1.51
N ASN A 92 6.24 -3.38 2.74
CA ASN A 92 7.49 -2.84 3.27
C ASN A 92 8.26 -3.97 3.96
N GLN A 93 9.23 -4.57 3.26
CA GLN A 93 10.12 -5.60 3.81
C GLN A 93 11.40 -5.01 4.43
N GLY A 94 11.50 -3.68 4.47
CA GLY A 94 12.60 -2.96 5.07
C GLY A 94 12.57 -3.00 6.59
N THR A 95 13.35 -2.10 7.20
CA THR A 95 13.51 -2.01 8.66
C THR A 95 13.14 -0.65 9.23
N ALA A 96 12.58 0.22 8.40
CA ALA A 96 12.02 1.51 8.81
C ALA A 96 10.73 1.82 8.05
N ASP A 97 9.98 2.76 8.59
CA ASP A 97 8.67 3.18 8.09
C ASP A 97 8.86 3.86 6.74
N PHE A 98 8.01 3.51 5.76
CA PHE A 98 7.89 4.30 4.55
C PHE A 98 6.91 5.43 4.82
N LEU A 99 7.39 6.67 4.80
CA LEU A 99 6.60 7.84 5.11
C LEU A 99 6.42 8.71 3.86
N PRO A 100 5.28 9.41 3.73
CA PRO A 100 5.12 10.39 2.67
C PRO A 100 6.20 11.48 2.77
N ASN A 101 6.79 11.85 1.64
CA ASN A 101 7.80 12.91 1.57
C ASN A 101 7.18 14.33 1.63
N ARG A 102 5.85 14.44 1.46
CA ARG A 102 5.15 15.72 1.45
C ARG A 102 4.72 16.16 2.85
N PRO A 103 4.96 17.43 3.24
CA PRO A 103 4.40 17.98 4.47
C PRO A 103 2.87 17.84 4.51
N ARG A 104 2.30 17.55 5.69
CA ARG A 104 0.85 17.33 5.85
C ARG A 104 -0.03 18.47 5.30
N HIS A 105 0.46 19.70 5.30
CA HIS A 105 -0.28 20.87 4.80
C HIS A 105 -0.36 20.94 3.27
N THR A 106 0.41 20.13 2.54
CA THR A 106 0.36 20.02 1.08
C THR A 106 -0.37 18.76 0.61
N TRP A 107 -1.05 18.06 1.52
CA TRP A 107 -1.86 16.90 1.16
C TRP A 107 -3.17 17.38 0.55
N GLU A 108 -3.57 16.75 -0.54
CA GLU A 108 -4.78 17.12 -1.29
C GLU A 108 -5.96 16.30 -0.76
N TRP A 109 -7.08 16.96 -0.48
CA TRP A 109 -8.31 16.29 -0.07
C TRP A 109 -9.11 15.88 -1.29
N HIS A 110 -9.52 14.61 -1.35
CA HIS A 110 -10.33 14.09 -2.43
C HIS A 110 -11.73 13.74 -1.95
N SER A 111 -12.71 14.53 -2.39
CA SER A 111 -14.12 14.41 -1.98
C SER A 111 -14.73 13.05 -2.36
N CYS A 112 -14.25 12.44 -3.43
CA CYS A 112 -14.71 11.14 -3.91
C CYS A 112 -14.36 10.00 -2.95
N HIS A 113 -13.16 10.01 -2.36
CA HIS A 113 -12.69 8.95 -1.45
C HIS A 113 -12.69 9.37 0.03
N GLN A 114 -13.04 10.62 0.31
CA GLN A 114 -13.15 11.20 1.66
C GLN A 114 -11.88 11.03 2.50
N HIS A 115 -10.72 11.16 1.87
CA HIS A 115 -9.43 11.16 2.55
C HIS A 115 -8.41 12.05 1.84
N TYR A 116 -7.26 12.25 2.49
CA TYR A 116 -6.14 12.99 1.94
C TYR A 116 -5.19 12.08 1.15
N HIS A 117 -4.67 12.58 0.05
CA HIS A 117 -3.58 11.96 -0.69
C HIS A 117 -2.25 12.59 -0.29
N SER A 118 -1.29 11.76 0.13
CA SER A 118 -0.01 12.22 0.68
C SER A 118 1.15 12.16 -0.32
N MET A 119 0.90 11.65 -1.52
CA MET A 119 1.85 11.57 -2.63
C MET A 119 1.13 11.79 -3.95
N ASP A 120 1.79 12.46 -4.89
CA ASP A 120 1.26 12.68 -6.24
C ASP A 120 1.24 11.39 -7.05
N GLU A 121 2.27 10.55 -6.90
CA GLU A 121 2.41 9.32 -7.66
C GLU A 121 3.21 8.29 -6.86
N PHE A 122 2.58 7.16 -6.56
CA PHE A 122 3.24 6.04 -5.87
C PHE A 122 3.75 4.97 -6.85
N SER A 123 3.00 4.75 -7.92
CA SER A 123 3.27 3.71 -8.90
C SER A 123 2.86 4.18 -10.30
N HIS A 124 3.66 3.80 -11.29
CA HIS A 124 3.35 3.96 -12.70
C HIS A 124 2.71 2.69 -13.24
N TYR A 125 1.63 2.84 -14.02
CA TYR A 125 0.92 1.73 -14.64
C TYR A 125 1.06 1.83 -16.16
N ASP A 126 1.97 1.03 -16.72
CA ASP A 126 2.25 1.02 -18.15
C ASP A 126 1.88 -0.32 -18.76
N LEU A 127 1.11 -0.29 -19.86
CA LEU A 127 0.95 -1.45 -20.73
C LEU A 127 1.97 -1.34 -21.87
N LEU A 128 2.86 -2.34 -21.96
CA LEU A 128 3.94 -2.37 -22.94
C LEU A 128 3.71 -3.45 -23.98
N ASP A 129 4.05 -3.15 -25.23
CA ASP A 129 4.18 -4.17 -26.26
C ASP A 129 5.35 -5.11 -25.93
N ALA A 130 5.11 -6.42 -25.94
CA ALA A 130 6.10 -7.40 -25.48
C ALA A 130 7.34 -7.50 -26.39
N ALA A 131 7.20 -7.20 -27.68
CA ALA A 131 8.30 -7.31 -28.65
C ALA A 131 9.18 -6.05 -28.67
N THR A 132 8.56 -4.88 -28.54
CA THR A 132 9.22 -3.58 -28.71
C THR A 132 9.47 -2.84 -27.40
N GLY A 133 8.80 -3.22 -26.31
CA GLY A 133 8.85 -2.55 -25.02
C GLY A 133 8.21 -1.16 -25.00
N LYS A 134 7.49 -0.77 -26.07
CA LYS A 134 6.86 0.55 -26.17
C LYS A 134 5.53 0.59 -25.42
N LYS A 135 5.24 1.72 -24.78
CA LYS A 135 3.92 1.97 -24.17
C LYS A 135 2.83 1.96 -25.26
N VAL A 136 1.77 1.20 -25.01
CA VAL A 136 0.62 1.05 -25.93
C VAL A 136 -0.70 1.54 -25.35
N ALA A 137 -0.71 1.92 -24.07
CA ALA A 137 -1.84 2.55 -23.40
C ALA A 137 -1.36 3.62 -22.44
N GLU A 138 -2.24 4.57 -22.15
CA GLU A 138 -2.04 5.58 -21.10
C GLU A 138 -2.73 5.09 -19.83
N GLY A 139 -1.95 4.92 -18.77
CA GLY A 139 -2.44 4.62 -17.43
C GLY A 139 -1.52 5.29 -16.41
N HIS A 140 -2.08 5.66 -15.28
CA HIS A 140 -1.32 6.11 -14.12
C HIS A 140 -2.19 5.98 -12.89
N LYS A 141 -1.56 5.92 -11.71
CA LYS A 141 -2.29 6.17 -10.48
C LYS A 141 -2.07 7.61 -10.05
N ALA A 142 -3.14 8.39 -10.11
CA ALA A 142 -3.08 9.82 -9.84
C ALA A 142 -2.91 10.18 -8.35
N SER A 143 -3.07 9.22 -7.43
CA SER A 143 -3.04 9.51 -6.01
C SER A 143 -3.17 8.27 -5.12
N PHE A 144 -2.66 8.35 -3.88
CA PHE A 144 -2.74 7.25 -2.92
C PHE A 144 -2.76 7.72 -1.46
N CYS A 145 -3.36 6.87 -0.63
CA CYS A 145 -3.26 6.97 0.81
C CYS A 145 -2.42 5.83 1.39
N LEU A 146 -1.27 6.14 1.99
CA LEU A 146 -0.39 5.10 2.53
C LEU A 146 -0.91 4.58 3.87
N GLU A 147 -1.26 3.30 3.96
CA GLU A 147 -1.70 2.67 5.21
C GLU A 147 -1.27 1.20 5.37
N ASP A 148 -1.39 0.71 6.60
CA ASP A 148 -1.14 -0.69 6.94
C ASP A 148 -2.43 -1.53 6.74
N SER A 149 -2.72 -1.95 5.50
CA SER A 149 -3.92 -2.76 5.18
C SER A 149 -3.87 -4.15 5.81
N THR A 150 -2.72 -4.81 5.83
CA THR A 150 -2.46 -6.08 6.55
C THR A 150 -1.00 -6.13 7.00
N CYS A 151 -0.66 -7.00 7.95
CA CYS A 151 0.73 -7.20 8.37
C CYS A 151 1.05 -8.67 8.58
N ASP A 152 2.33 -9.03 8.40
CA ASP A 152 2.85 -10.33 8.78
C ASP A 152 2.61 -10.60 10.27
N PHE A 153 2.46 -11.86 10.64
CA PHE A 153 2.25 -12.27 12.02
C PHE A 153 3.30 -11.65 12.97
N GLY A 154 2.85 -11.03 14.06
CA GLY A 154 3.71 -10.36 15.04
C GLY A 154 3.97 -8.87 14.75
N ASN A 155 3.58 -8.36 13.59
CA ASN A 155 3.61 -6.93 13.27
C ASN A 155 2.24 -6.29 13.57
N LEU A 156 2.26 -5.04 14.02
CA LEU A 156 1.05 -4.27 14.33
C LEU A 156 0.88 -3.14 13.33
N LYS A 157 -0.35 -2.95 12.87
CA LYS A 157 -0.75 -1.78 12.07
C LYS A 157 -0.56 -0.51 12.89
N ARG A 158 -0.02 0.53 12.27
CA ARG A 158 0.19 1.86 12.86
C ARG A 158 -0.39 2.99 12.03
N TYR A 159 -0.45 2.84 10.71
CA TYR A 159 -0.97 3.85 9.80
C TYR A 159 -2.33 3.45 9.26
N ALA A 160 -3.26 4.40 9.27
CA ALA A 160 -4.61 4.26 8.74
C ALA A 160 -5.08 5.60 8.19
N CYS A 161 -5.53 5.58 6.94
CA CYS A 161 -6.02 6.75 6.22
C CYS A 161 -7.18 7.42 6.94
N THR A 162 -8.09 6.61 7.49
CA THR A 162 -9.25 7.03 8.29
C THR A 162 -8.86 7.76 9.59
N SER A 163 -7.65 7.52 10.10
CA SER A 163 -7.10 8.19 11.28
C SER A 163 -6.20 9.38 10.94
N HIS A 164 -6.14 9.79 9.67
CA HIS A 164 -5.34 10.91 9.16
C HIS A 164 -3.83 10.77 9.40
N THR A 165 -3.34 9.54 9.55
CA THR A 165 -1.92 9.19 9.68
C THR A 165 -1.55 8.28 8.51
N GLN A 166 -0.49 8.63 7.78
CA GLN A 166 -0.09 7.89 6.60
C GLN A 166 1.35 7.38 6.72
N GLY A 167 1.56 6.19 6.17
CA GLY A 167 2.83 5.49 6.13
C GLY A 167 2.62 3.99 5.95
N LEU A 168 3.71 3.26 5.73
CA LEU A 168 3.70 1.81 5.65
C LEU A 168 4.78 1.23 6.57
N SER A 169 4.34 0.51 7.58
CA SER A 169 5.17 -0.10 8.62
C SER A 169 6.01 -1.27 8.09
N PRO A 170 7.22 -1.51 8.62
CA PRO A 170 7.97 -2.73 8.37
C PRO A 170 7.14 -3.98 8.64
N GLY A 171 7.16 -4.94 7.72
CA GLY A 171 6.38 -6.17 7.78
C GLY A 171 4.88 -5.99 7.47
N CYS A 172 4.44 -4.79 7.10
CA CYS A 172 3.07 -4.52 6.68
C CYS A 172 2.95 -4.36 5.16
N TYR A 173 1.70 -4.44 4.69
CA TYR A 173 1.31 -4.35 3.29
C TYR A 173 0.27 -3.25 3.13
N ASP A 174 0.44 -2.45 2.08
CA ASP A 174 -0.57 -1.56 1.55
C ASP A 174 -1.25 -2.25 0.35
N THR A 175 -2.56 -2.44 0.41
CA THR A 175 -3.33 -3.23 -0.56
C THR A 175 -4.48 -2.43 -1.15
N TYR A 176 -4.46 -2.30 -2.48
CA TYR A 176 -5.50 -1.70 -3.29
C TYR A 176 -6.18 -2.78 -4.13
N ASN A 177 -7.48 -2.94 -3.92
CA ASN A 177 -8.27 -3.89 -4.69
C ASN A 177 -8.63 -3.31 -6.07
N ALA A 178 -8.87 -4.20 -7.03
CA ALA A 178 -9.11 -3.87 -8.43
C ALA A 178 -10.38 -3.05 -8.68
N ASP A 179 -11.33 -3.06 -7.73
CA ASP A 179 -12.61 -2.34 -7.78
C ASP A 179 -12.49 -0.87 -7.38
N ILE A 180 -11.37 -0.47 -6.74
CA ILE A 180 -11.12 0.93 -6.36
C ILE A 180 -10.90 1.80 -7.60
N ASP A 181 -11.26 3.07 -7.50
CA ASP A 181 -10.99 4.05 -8.56
C ASP A 181 -9.48 4.19 -8.85
N CYS A 182 -9.18 4.54 -10.10
CA CYS A 182 -7.84 4.66 -10.66
C CYS A 182 -7.02 3.37 -10.67
N GLN A 183 -7.59 2.23 -10.29
CA GLN A 183 -6.90 0.95 -10.19
C GLN A 183 -6.98 0.15 -11.51
N TRP A 184 -6.54 0.78 -12.59
CA TRP A 184 -6.56 0.25 -13.95
C TRP A 184 -5.51 0.87 -14.87
N ILE A 185 -5.37 0.27 -16.05
CA ILE A 185 -4.89 0.92 -17.28
C ILE A 185 -6.08 1.10 -18.22
#